data_AF-A0AAV4QIN2-F1
#
_entry.id   AF-A0AAV4QIN2-F1
#
_cell.length_a   1.000
_cell.length_b   1.000
_cell.length_c   1.000
_cell.angle_alpha   90.00
_cell.angle_beta   90.00
_cell.angle_gamma   90.00
#
_symmetry.space_group_name_H-M   'P 1'
#
loop_
_entity.id
_entity.type
_entity.pdbx_description
1 polymer ?
#
loop_
_entity_poly.entity_id
_entity_poly.type
_entity_poly.pdbx_seq_one_letter_code
_entity_poly.pdbx_strand_id
1 'polypeptide(L)'
;MLRSQGAPQNTNRRLINTSDMFGWKLCLNILTETSQNDEQIKTAKKIFVPVALSGIPQLFLINSNVWQRQQQQRLQQTSQQSQRGIEIIDSRTVSNSEIKEEPIDSSGETSQSNRYQLIDSGTPLPEFSQVVKNHLEENNLSAVWGTFVEECAKYYYERFPNIQNSSEYQAIGRKMFRKYPAIECEGKEPWSFFCKSLSQKIRHIKWKVKRKRLGVISRRTRKSKEGTANNLKRKIDRRYTPSKQYKALLKELSEGWTNKTISEKRLIDILQQTSKGRRTWLDSHTYRRVFSLIEEYPCFADGKYVVSDFLYLLNLEDTSEMMQRLDTLFTAAGAMMDPPVENISFLQKVQILRFMEDQIAFSKGRNSSIKSVVVHKINIPEREMLQQVQSNENSSPLLFIFSDGVELQKAFIAGDKTIIHTDTTDLGEALIILIATYYTFSMDYPKSFSQILGLLQTYVVGESYESIKSNRYTAFVSMLTANFALDFNENENDDDD
;
A
#
# COMPACT_ATOMS: atom_id res chain seq x y z
N MET A 1 -6.82 -35.00 -68.29
CA MET A 1 -6.78 -35.69 -66.99
C MET A 1 -5.39 -35.51 -66.38
N LEU A 2 -5.35 -35.18 -65.10
CA LEU A 2 -4.20 -35.19 -64.17
C LEU A 2 -2.98 -34.32 -64.53
N ARG A 3 -2.97 -33.09 -63.99
CA ARG A 3 -1.74 -32.30 -63.76
C ARG A 3 -1.08 -32.75 -62.47
N SER A 4 0.20 -33.07 -62.62
CA SER A 4 1.16 -33.50 -61.62
C SER A 4 1.93 -32.30 -61.06
N GLN A 5 2.08 -32.33 -59.73
CA GLN A 5 3.23 -31.95 -58.90
C GLN A 5 3.97 -30.61 -59.07
N GLY A 6 4.31 -30.02 -57.91
CA GLY A 6 5.46 -29.14 -57.78
C GLY A 6 5.35 -28.08 -56.68
N ALA A 7 5.57 -28.46 -55.42
CA ALA A 7 6.13 -27.55 -54.41
C ALA A 7 7.62 -27.84 -54.32
N PRO A 8 8.50 -26.82 -54.22
CA PRO A 8 9.24 -26.68 -52.97
C PRO A 8 9.66 -25.25 -52.56
N GLN A 9 9.80 -25.12 -51.24
CA GLN A 9 10.86 -24.43 -50.46
C GLN A 9 11.17 -22.93 -50.61
N ASN A 10 10.86 -22.21 -49.51
CA ASN A 10 11.77 -21.65 -48.51
C ASN A 10 12.90 -20.65 -48.88
N THR A 11 13.09 -19.70 -47.95
CA THR A 11 14.24 -18.80 -47.69
C THR A 11 14.35 -17.46 -48.42
N ASN A 12 14.12 -16.37 -47.68
CA ASN A 12 15.01 -15.19 -47.63
C ASN A 12 14.53 -14.19 -46.56
N ARG A 13 15.03 -14.33 -45.33
CA ARG A 13 15.01 -13.26 -44.32
C ARG A 13 16.38 -12.60 -44.31
N ARG A 14 16.43 -11.34 -44.74
CA ARG A 14 17.63 -10.49 -44.66
C ARG A 14 17.96 -10.17 -43.21
N LEU A 15 19.22 -10.43 -42.88
CA LEU A 15 19.97 -9.86 -41.76
C LEU A 15 20.11 -8.35 -41.96
N ILE A 16 19.81 -7.57 -40.91
CA ILE A 16 20.40 -6.23 -40.73
C ILE A 16 21.04 -6.23 -39.34
N ASN A 17 22.37 -6.16 -39.37
CA ASN A 17 23.26 -5.85 -38.26
C ASN A 17 23.14 -4.37 -37.88
N THR A 18 23.06 -4.12 -36.58
CA THR A 18 23.53 -2.94 -35.82
C THR A 18 23.56 -3.41 -34.36
N SER A 19 24.63 -4.00 -33.83
CA SER A 19 25.86 -3.37 -33.30
C SER A 19 25.65 -2.01 -32.64
N ASP A 20 26.15 -1.93 -31.40
CA ASP A 20 26.47 -0.75 -30.58
C ASP A 20 25.28 -0.15 -29.79
N MET A 21 25.28 -0.01 -28.46
CA MET A 21 26.32 0.00 -27.43
C MET A 21 25.76 -0.55 -26.11
N PHE A 22 26.47 -1.51 -25.52
CA PHE A 22 26.36 -1.90 -24.12
C PHE A 22 27.08 -0.87 -23.24
N GLY A 23 26.49 -0.53 -22.11
CA GLY A 23 27.10 0.36 -21.13
C GLY A 23 26.60 0.12 -19.71
N TRP A 24 26.65 -1.12 -19.21
CA TRP A 24 26.55 -1.42 -17.77
C TRP A 24 27.55 -2.52 -17.42
N LYS A 25 28.77 -2.10 -17.08
CA LYS A 25 29.82 -2.92 -16.48
C LYS A 25 30.61 -2.04 -15.51
N LEU A 26 30.13 -1.87 -14.28
CA LEU A 26 30.98 -1.57 -13.12
C LEU A 26 30.15 -1.65 -11.82
N CYS A 27 30.35 -2.72 -11.07
CA CYS A 27 30.37 -2.79 -9.59
C CYS A 27 30.31 -4.26 -9.18
N LEU A 28 31.30 -5.05 -9.61
CA LEU A 28 31.61 -6.34 -9.01
C LEU A 28 33.12 -6.53 -9.18
N ASN A 29 33.87 -6.07 -8.18
CA ASN A 29 35.23 -6.49 -7.82
C ASN A 29 35.78 -5.48 -6.81
N ILE A 30 35.80 -5.88 -5.54
CA ILE A 30 36.87 -5.70 -4.55
C ILE A 30 36.35 -6.45 -3.31
N LEU A 31 36.88 -7.65 -3.08
CA LEU A 31 37.11 -8.29 -1.78
C LEU A 31 37.57 -9.74 -2.03
N THR A 32 38.80 -9.88 -2.50
CA THR A 32 39.60 -11.09 -2.29
C THR A 32 41.05 -10.65 -2.18
N GLU A 33 41.78 -11.27 -1.25
CA GLU A 33 43.22 -11.16 -0.98
C GLU A 33 43.63 -10.11 0.07
N THR A 34 43.74 -10.58 1.32
CA THR A 34 45.03 -10.60 2.03
C THR A 34 44.93 -11.62 3.17
N SER A 35 45.53 -12.79 2.95
CA SER A 35 45.86 -13.74 4.00
C SER A 35 47.25 -14.28 3.66
N GLN A 36 48.26 -13.86 4.42
CA GLN A 36 49.44 -14.63 4.79
C GLN A 36 50.38 -13.82 5.69
N ASN A 37 50.91 -14.53 6.69
CA ASN A 37 51.96 -14.18 7.68
C ASN A 37 51.44 -13.35 8.88
N ASP A 38 51.69 -13.67 10.15
CA ASP A 38 52.76 -14.48 10.73
C ASP A 38 52.35 -15.25 12.01
N GLU A 39 53.19 -16.23 12.27
CA GLU A 39 53.22 -17.23 13.31
C GLU A 39 53.66 -16.71 14.70
N GLN A 40 53.17 -17.38 15.75
CA GLN A 40 53.75 -17.56 17.10
C GLN A 40 53.70 -16.40 18.13
N ILE A 41 53.13 -16.69 19.31
CA ILE A 41 53.85 -17.03 20.57
C ILE A 41 52.91 -16.92 21.80
N LYS A 42 52.97 -17.95 22.66
CA LYS A 42 52.70 -18.05 24.11
C LYS A 42 51.27 -18.29 24.66
N THR A 43 51.06 -19.57 24.97
CA THR A 43 50.81 -20.09 26.34
C THR A 43 50.46 -19.09 27.45
N ALA A 44 49.26 -19.20 28.03
CA ALA A 44 49.05 -19.17 29.48
C ALA A 44 47.66 -19.66 29.91
N LYS A 45 47.68 -20.75 30.69
CA LYS A 45 46.91 -20.99 31.93
C LYS A 45 45.38 -20.95 31.89
N LYS A 46 44.83 -22.18 31.94
CA LYS A 46 43.66 -22.56 32.74
C LYS A 46 43.65 -21.82 34.08
N ILE A 47 42.58 -21.07 34.33
CA ILE A 47 42.11 -20.74 35.68
C ILE A 47 40.62 -21.08 35.71
N PHE A 48 40.32 -22.10 36.49
CA PHE A 48 38.98 -22.52 36.90
C PHE A 48 38.65 -21.71 38.16
N VAL A 49 37.56 -20.93 38.14
CA VAL A 49 36.95 -20.41 39.37
C VAL A 49 35.43 -20.53 39.21
N PRO A 50 34.72 -21.15 40.17
CA PRO A 50 33.28 -21.25 40.16
C PRO A 50 32.69 -19.93 40.66
N VAL A 51 31.68 -19.40 39.97
CA VAL A 51 30.87 -18.29 40.50
C VAL A 51 29.43 -18.74 40.58
N ALA A 52 28.94 -18.68 41.81
CA ALA A 52 27.65 -19.12 42.27
C ALA A 52 26.49 -18.30 41.69
N LEU A 53 25.36 -19.00 41.57
CA LEU A 53 24.01 -18.49 41.42
C LEU A 53 23.67 -17.52 42.56
N SER A 54 23.23 -16.30 42.22
CA SER A 54 22.37 -15.49 43.08
C SER A 54 21.77 -14.33 42.29
N GLY A 55 20.44 -14.23 42.26
CA GLY A 55 19.73 -12.97 42.01
C GLY A 55 18.89 -12.93 40.73
N ILE A 56 17.71 -13.55 40.75
CA ILE A 56 16.59 -13.20 39.88
C ILE A 56 15.93 -11.96 40.49
N PRO A 57 15.81 -10.82 39.78
CA PRO A 57 14.85 -9.79 40.17
C PRO A 57 13.50 -10.17 39.55
N GLN A 58 12.61 -10.67 40.40
CA GLN A 58 11.16 -10.55 40.17
C GLN A 58 10.83 -9.07 40.07
N LEU A 59 10.24 -8.62 38.96
CA LEU A 59 9.40 -7.43 38.85
C LEU A 59 9.02 -7.25 37.38
N PHE A 60 7.78 -7.61 37.01
CA PHE A 60 6.94 -6.91 36.02
C PHE A 60 5.54 -7.55 36.03
N LEU A 61 4.77 -7.28 37.08
CA LEU A 61 3.31 -7.53 37.16
C LEU A 61 2.58 -6.19 37.10
N ILE A 62 2.70 -5.45 36.00
CA ILE A 62 1.86 -4.25 35.76
C ILE A 62 1.61 -4.12 34.26
N ASN A 63 0.54 -4.74 33.72
CA ASN A 63 -0.27 -4.16 32.63
C ASN A 63 -1.53 -4.93 32.18
N SER A 64 -2.07 -5.89 32.94
CA SER A 64 -3.33 -6.57 32.55
C SER A 64 -4.58 -5.65 32.64
N ASN A 65 -4.53 -4.59 33.45
CA ASN A 65 -5.70 -3.73 33.71
C ASN A 65 -6.02 -2.70 32.62
N VAL A 66 -5.14 -2.50 31.64
CA VAL A 66 -5.37 -1.52 30.55
C VAL A 66 -6.37 -2.07 29.53
N TRP A 67 -6.31 -3.36 29.23
CA TRP A 67 -7.17 -4.00 28.24
C TRP A 67 -8.63 -4.10 28.71
N GLN A 68 -8.82 -4.39 30.01
CA GLN A 68 -10.15 -4.48 30.62
C GLN A 68 -10.87 -3.11 30.69
N ARG A 69 -10.13 -2.01 30.92
CA ARG A 69 -10.69 -0.65 30.88
C ARG A 69 -11.10 -0.23 29.47
N GLN A 70 -10.35 -0.63 28.44
CA GLN A 70 -10.67 -0.27 27.05
C GLN A 70 -11.90 -1.03 26.52
N GLN A 71 -12.11 -2.28 26.95
CA GLN A 71 -13.33 -3.05 26.69
C GLN A 71 -14.55 -2.45 27.40
N GLN A 72 -14.44 -2.08 28.69
CA GLN A 72 -15.53 -1.45 29.43
C GLN A 72 -15.93 -0.08 28.84
N GLN A 73 -14.98 0.73 28.37
CA GLN A 73 -15.29 2.01 27.71
C GLN A 73 -16.05 1.84 26.38
N ARG A 74 -15.78 0.77 25.61
CA ARG A 74 -16.53 0.47 24.37
C ARG A 74 -17.97 0.02 24.63
N LEU A 75 -18.20 -0.72 25.72
CA LEU A 75 -19.54 -1.16 26.12
C LEU A 75 -20.39 0.00 26.66
N GLN A 76 -19.77 0.99 27.29
CA GLN A 76 -20.46 2.21 27.73
C GLN A 76 -20.80 3.16 26.55
N GLN A 77 -19.98 3.21 25.50
CA GLN A 77 -20.28 4.03 24.32
C GLN A 77 -21.40 3.43 23.44
N THR A 78 -21.49 2.10 23.36
CA THR A 78 -22.54 1.42 22.59
C THR A 78 -23.91 1.49 23.25
N SER A 79 -23.98 1.58 24.58
CA SER A 79 -25.24 1.75 25.32
C SER A 79 -25.83 3.17 25.20
N GLN A 80 -25.00 4.21 25.03
CA GLN A 80 -25.50 5.58 24.82
C GLN A 80 -26.03 5.84 23.41
N GLN A 81 -25.62 5.06 22.40
CA GLN A 81 -26.06 5.25 21.02
C GLN A 81 -27.43 4.61 20.71
N SER A 82 -27.95 3.74 21.58
CA SER A 82 -29.21 3.02 21.39
C SER A 82 -30.46 3.74 21.93
N GLN A 83 -30.35 4.97 22.45
CA GLN A 83 -31.48 5.73 23.01
C GLN A 83 -32.00 6.90 22.15
N ARG A 84 -31.56 7.04 20.88
CA ARG A 84 -32.23 7.97 19.95
C ARG A 84 -33.41 7.29 19.27
N GLY A 85 -34.58 7.46 19.89
CA GLY A 85 -35.87 6.98 19.43
C GLY A 85 -36.22 7.44 18.02
N ILE A 86 -36.83 6.52 17.27
CA ILE A 86 -37.40 6.75 15.94
C ILE A 86 -38.75 7.42 16.13
N GLU A 87 -38.84 8.72 15.83
CA GLU A 87 -40.11 9.43 15.65
C GLU A 87 -40.69 9.05 14.28
N ILE A 88 -41.80 8.30 14.30
CA ILE A 88 -42.62 8.01 13.12
C ILE A 88 -43.53 9.22 12.90
N ILE A 89 -43.19 10.06 11.93
CA ILE A 89 -44.06 11.16 11.48
C ILE A 89 -44.96 10.62 10.37
N ASP A 90 -46.24 10.47 10.72
CA ASP A 90 -47.34 10.13 9.82
C ASP A 90 -47.72 11.37 9.00
N SER A 91 -47.73 11.26 7.67
CA SER A 91 -48.07 12.38 6.77
C SER A 91 -49.10 11.93 5.74
N ARG A 92 -50.37 11.94 6.18
CA ARG A 92 -51.55 11.97 5.30
C ARG A 92 -52.23 13.31 5.48
N THR A 93 -52.11 14.20 4.49
CA THR A 93 -53.18 15.16 4.20
C THR A 93 -53.16 15.54 2.73
N VAL A 94 -54.25 15.16 2.08
CA VAL A 94 -54.68 15.51 0.74
C VAL A 94 -55.21 16.93 0.78
N SER A 95 -54.79 17.77 -0.16
CA SER A 95 -55.52 18.99 -0.51
C SER A 95 -55.52 19.15 -2.03
N ASN A 96 -56.70 18.91 -2.58
CA ASN A 96 -57.13 19.26 -3.93
C ASN A 96 -56.95 20.76 -4.17
N SER A 97 -56.39 21.12 -5.33
CA SER A 97 -56.56 22.45 -5.91
C SER A 97 -57.01 22.30 -7.35
N GLU A 98 -58.23 22.77 -7.58
CA GLU A 98 -58.93 22.96 -8.84
C GLU A 98 -58.06 23.55 -9.95
N ILE A 99 -58.13 22.93 -11.12
CA ILE A 99 -57.66 23.48 -12.39
C ILE A 99 -58.84 24.25 -12.98
N LYS A 100 -58.77 25.58 -12.97
CA LYS A 100 -59.62 26.47 -13.78
C LYS A 100 -58.97 26.64 -15.14
N GLU A 101 -59.69 26.22 -16.17
CA GLU A 101 -59.41 26.57 -17.57
C GLU A 101 -59.83 28.03 -17.82
N GLU A 102 -58.95 28.81 -18.44
CA GLU A 102 -59.29 30.07 -19.11
C GLU A 102 -58.46 30.23 -20.40
N PRO A 103 -58.95 31.03 -21.35
CA PRO A 103 -58.82 30.74 -22.77
C PRO A 103 -57.54 31.29 -23.40
N ILE A 104 -57.18 30.61 -24.49
CA ILE A 104 -56.12 30.96 -25.43
C ILE A 104 -56.49 32.27 -26.11
N ASP A 105 -55.66 33.30 -25.90
CA ASP A 105 -55.64 34.47 -26.77
C ASP A 105 -54.27 34.61 -27.46
N SER A 106 -54.37 34.74 -28.78
CA SER A 106 -53.29 34.75 -29.75
C SER A 106 -52.80 36.19 -29.92
N SER A 107 -51.50 36.45 -29.77
CA SER A 107 -50.68 37.35 -30.60
C SER A 107 -49.40 37.79 -29.88
N GLY A 108 -48.25 37.70 -30.58
CA GLY A 108 -47.02 38.36 -30.15
C GLY A 108 -45.74 37.55 -30.36
N GLU A 109 -45.37 37.31 -31.61
CA GLU A 109 -44.01 36.92 -31.98
C GLU A 109 -43.00 37.98 -31.50
N THR A 110 -42.24 37.68 -30.45
CA THR A 110 -40.92 38.28 -30.24
C THR A 110 -39.89 37.17 -30.26
N SER A 111 -39.40 36.88 -31.47
CA SER A 111 -38.20 36.07 -31.69
C SER A 111 -36.99 36.80 -31.10
N GLN A 112 -36.78 36.68 -29.78
CA GLN A 112 -35.48 36.98 -29.18
C GLN A 112 -34.48 35.97 -29.71
N SER A 113 -33.84 36.34 -30.82
CA SER A 113 -32.59 35.74 -31.26
C SER A 113 -31.62 35.82 -30.08
N ASN A 114 -31.47 34.71 -29.36
CA ASN A 114 -30.44 34.52 -28.35
C ASN A 114 -29.06 34.57 -29.04
N ARG A 115 -28.62 35.78 -29.41
CA ARG A 115 -27.23 36.02 -29.78
C ARG A 115 -26.40 35.73 -28.55
N TYR A 116 -25.72 34.59 -28.57
CA TYR A 116 -24.75 34.25 -27.55
C TYR A 116 -23.76 35.41 -27.41
N GLN A 117 -23.61 35.91 -26.18
CA GLN A 117 -22.67 36.98 -25.88
C GLN A 117 -21.26 36.52 -26.27
N LEU A 118 -20.58 37.31 -27.09
CA LEU A 118 -19.18 37.05 -27.44
C LEU A 118 -18.31 37.34 -26.21
N ILE A 119 -17.34 36.46 -25.93
CA ILE A 119 -16.40 36.68 -24.81
C ILE A 119 -15.46 37.82 -25.19
N ASP A 120 -15.57 38.93 -24.47
CA ASP A 120 -14.81 40.15 -24.67
C ASP A 120 -13.97 40.53 -23.44
N SER A 121 -13.31 41.68 -23.50
CA SER A 121 -12.56 42.23 -22.38
C SER A 121 -13.46 42.62 -21.19
N GLY A 122 -14.76 42.85 -21.40
CA GLY A 122 -15.74 43.21 -20.38
C GLY A 122 -16.27 42.01 -19.56
N THR A 123 -16.19 40.80 -20.10
CA THR A 123 -16.75 39.58 -19.51
C THR A 123 -16.21 39.30 -18.09
N PRO A 124 -17.03 39.31 -17.02
CA PRO A 124 -16.53 39.19 -15.65
C PRO A 124 -15.77 37.89 -15.38
N LEU A 125 -14.79 37.95 -14.48
CA LEU A 125 -14.00 36.78 -14.07
C LEU A 125 -14.79 35.88 -13.10
N PRO A 126 -14.53 34.57 -13.07
CA PRO A 126 -15.14 33.67 -12.10
C PRO A 126 -14.82 34.10 -10.67
N GLU A 127 -15.81 33.94 -9.79
CA GLU A 127 -15.56 33.97 -8.35
C GLU A 127 -15.08 32.59 -7.90
N PHE A 128 -13.91 32.58 -7.25
CA PHE A 128 -13.27 31.35 -6.79
C PHE A 128 -13.67 30.97 -5.36
N SER A 129 -13.62 29.68 -5.06
CA SER A 129 -13.71 29.18 -3.69
C SER A 129 -12.57 29.74 -2.82
N GLN A 130 -12.79 29.79 -1.51
CA GLN A 130 -11.80 30.34 -0.57
C GLN A 130 -10.44 29.63 -0.66
N VAL A 131 -10.46 28.30 -0.85
CA VAL A 131 -9.24 27.51 -1.02
C VAL A 131 -8.42 27.97 -2.22
N VAL A 132 -9.09 28.22 -3.35
CA VAL A 132 -8.42 28.70 -4.57
C VAL A 132 -7.98 30.15 -4.42
N LYS A 133 -8.79 31.01 -3.77
CA LYS A 133 -8.42 32.41 -3.47
C LYS A 133 -7.12 32.48 -2.66
N ASN A 134 -7.01 31.73 -1.56
CA ASN A 134 -5.81 31.72 -0.71
C ASN A 134 -4.55 31.33 -1.51
N HIS A 135 -4.61 30.27 -2.33
CA HIS A 135 -3.46 29.82 -3.11
C HIS A 135 -3.11 30.75 -4.29
N LEU A 136 -4.09 31.51 -4.81
CA LEU A 136 -3.84 32.56 -5.80
C LEU A 136 -3.11 33.74 -5.17
N GLU A 137 -3.44 34.10 -3.93
CA GLU A 137 -2.77 35.16 -3.16
C GLU A 137 -1.34 34.77 -2.76
N GLU A 138 -1.14 33.50 -2.38
CA GLU A 138 0.18 32.94 -2.02
C GLU A 138 1.08 32.62 -3.22
N ASN A 139 0.63 32.86 -4.45
CA ASN A 139 1.32 32.48 -5.69
C ASN A 139 1.67 30.97 -5.78
N ASN A 140 0.87 30.11 -5.14
CA ASN A 140 1.05 28.66 -5.08
C ASN A 140 -0.08 27.91 -5.80
N LEU A 141 -0.34 28.31 -7.05
CA LEU A 141 -1.46 27.75 -7.81
C LEU A 141 -1.26 26.27 -8.18
N SER A 142 -0.02 25.77 -8.15
CA SER A 142 0.33 24.38 -8.49
C SER A 142 -0.44 23.35 -7.65
N ALA A 143 -0.64 23.63 -6.35
CA ALA A 143 -1.34 22.74 -5.43
C ALA A 143 -2.84 22.60 -5.76
N VAL A 144 -3.47 23.67 -6.28
CA VAL A 144 -4.92 23.71 -6.53
C VAL A 144 -5.29 23.80 -8.02
N TRP A 145 -4.32 23.64 -8.93
CA TRP A 145 -4.48 23.88 -10.37
C TRP A 145 -5.74 23.27 -10.99
N GLY A 146 -5.98 21.97 -10.76
CA GLY A 146 -7.15 21.30 -11.34
C GLY A 146 -8.49 21.69 -10.70
N THR A 147 -8.51 22.21 -9.47
CA THR A 147 -9.72 22.78 -8.84
C THR A 147 -10.00 24.15 -9.43
N PHE A 148 -8.97 24.98 -9.52
CA PHE A 148 -8.99 26.28 -10.19
C PHE A 148 -9.50 26.18 -11.65
N VAL A 149 -8.95 25.27 -12.45
CA VAL A 149 -9.40 25.02 -13.84
C VAL A 149 -10.83 24.49 -13.88
N GLU A 150 -11.25 23.67 -12.91
CA GLU A 150 -12.61 23.16 -12.85
C GLU A 150 -13.64 24.26 -12.55
N GLU A 151 -13.36 25.16 -11.61
CA GLU A 151 -14.21 26.31 -11.30
C GLU A 151 -14.33 27.26 -12.49
N CYS A 152 -13.19 27.58 -13.15
CA CYS A 152 -13.20 28.35 -14.40
C CYS A 152 -14.06 27.68 -15.48
N ALA A 153 -13.88 26.37 -15.68
CA ALA A 153 -14.58 25.63 -16.72
C ALA A 153 -16.10 25.60 -16.49
N LYS A 154 -16.55 25.47 -15.23
CA LYS A 154 -17.98 25.54 -14.88
C LYS A 154 -18.55 26.92 -15.19
N TYR A 155 -17.90 27.97 -14.67
CA TYR A 155 -18.33 29.35 -14.87
C TYR A 155 -18.47 29.73 -16.35
N TYR A 156 -17.43 29.50 -17.14
CA TYR A 156 -17.45 29.85 -18.57
C TYR A 156 -18.38 28.95 -19.38
N TYR A 157 -18.57 27.69 -19.01
CA TYR A 157 -19.51 26.82 -19.71
C TYR A 157 -20.97 27.20 -19.44
N GLU A 158 -21.30 27.60 -18.20
CA GLU A 158 -22.65 28.04 -17.82
C GLU A 158 -23.04 29.34 -18.54
N ARG A 159 -22.12 30.31 -18.64
CA ARG A 159 -22.37 31.58 -19.33
C ARG A 159 -22.23 31.50 -20.85
N PHE A 160 -21.29 30.69 -21.35
CA PHE A 160 -20.93 30.60 -22.76
C PHE A 160 -20.89 29.14 -23.24
N PRO A 161 -22.06 28.46 -23.32
CA PRO A 161 -22.11 27.04 -23.66
C PRO A 161 -21.53 26.72 -25.04
N ASN A 162 -21.52 27.69 -25.94
CA ASN A 162 -21.04 27.55 -27.32
C ASN A 162 -19.59 27.98 -27.54
N ILE A 163 -18.80 28.20 -26.48
CA ILE A 163 -17.37 28.48 -26.61
C ILE A 163 -16.65 27.36 -27.39
N GLN A 164 -16.05 27.71 -28.51
CA GLN A 164 -15.38 26.76 -29.43
C GLN A 164 -14.10 27.33 -30.01
N ASN A 165 -14.01 28.64 -30.16
CA ASN A 165 -12.92 29.26 -30.90
C ASN A 165 -11.68 29.41 -30.01
N SER A 166 -10.52 29.10 -30.57
CA SER A 166 -9.23 29.26 -29.87
C SER A 166 -9.03 30.70 -29.37
N SER A 167 -9.48 31.68 -30.15
CA SER A 167 -9.42 33.11 -29.80
C SER A 167 -10.19 33.45 -28.52
N GLU A 168 -11.32 32.80 -28.25
CA GLU A 168 -12.12 32.98 -27.03
C GLU A 168 -11.36 32.47 -25.81
N TYR A 169 -10.77 31.27 -25.90
CA TYR A 169 -9.93 30.73 -24.82
C TYR A 169 -8.71 31.60 -24.56
N GLN A 170 -8.07 32.13 -25.60
CA GLN A 170 -6.94 33.06 -25.45
C GLN A 170 -7.36 34.38 -24.80
N ALA A 171 -8.55 34.91 -25.11
CA ALA A 171 -9.07 36.10 -24.46
C ALA A 171 -9.28 35.86 -22.95
N ILE A 172 -9.86 34.71 -22.58
CA ILE A 172 -9.99 34.30 -21.18
C ILE A 172 -8.60 34.17 -20.54
N GLY A 173 -7.65 33.48 -21.18
CA GLY A 173 -6.31 33.27 -20.66
C GLY A 173 -5.56 34.57 -20.40
N ARG A 174 -5.59 35.51 -21.35
CA ARG A 174 -5.01 36.85 -21.18
C ARG A 174 -5.63 37.59 -20.00
N LYS A 175 -6.96 37.55 -19.86
CA LYS A 175 -7.66 38.23 -18.77
C LYS A 175 -7.35 37.61 -17.41
N MET A 176 -7.34 36.28 -17.34
CA MET A 176 -6.98 35.52 -16.15
C MET A 176 -5.53 35.80 -15.73
N PHE A 177 -4.60 35.82 -16.68
CA PHE A 177 -3.19 36.11 -16.41
C PHE A 177 -2.96 37.52 -15.85
N ARG A 178 -3.64 38.52 -16.43
CA ARG A 178 -3.55 39.91 -15.94
C ARG A 178 -3.98 40.07 -14.50
N LYS A 179 -4.99 39.31 -14.05
CA LYS A 179 -5.46 39.37 -12.66
C LYS A 179 -4.66 38.43 -11.74
N TYR A 180 -4.25 37.28 -12.26
CA TYR A 180 -3.58 36.22 -11.50
C TYR A 180 -2.32 35.77 -12.24
N PRO A 181 -1.18 36.45 -12.06
CA PRO A 181 0.10 36.07 -12.68
C PRO A 181 0.54 34.65 -12.32
N ALA A 182 0.08 34.11 -11.18
CA ALA A 182 0.32 32.74 -10.71
C ALA A 182 -0.08 31.62 -11.71
N ILE A 183 -0.83 31.95 -12.77
CA ILE A 183 -1.14 30.98 -13.84
C ILE A 183 -0.01 30.79 -14.84
N GLU A 184 1.08 31.57 -14.73
CA GLU A 184 2.25 31.47 -15.60
C GLU A 184 2.81 30.05 -15.60
N CYS A 185 2.98 29.50 -16.80
CA CYS A 185 3.58 28.18 -17.02
C CYS A 185 4.47 28.24 -18.25
N GLU A 186 5.45 27.34 -18.33
CA GLU A 186 6.34 27.21 -19.47
C GLU A 186 5.54 26.96 -20.77
N GLY A 187 5.67 27.88 -21.73
CA GLY A 187 4.99 27.84 -23.02
C GLY A 187 5.27 29.08 -23.85
N LYS A 188 4.83 29.08 -25.13
CA LYS A 188 5.00 30.22 -26.04
C LYS A 188 4.36 31.50 -25.50
N GLU A 189 3.25 31.34 -24.78
CA GLU A 189 2.53 32.41 -24.09
C GLU A 189 2.31 31.98 -22.64
N PRO A 190 2.40 32.89 -21.66
CA PRO A 190 2.37 32.55 -20.24
C PRO A 190 1.06 31.90 -19.79
N TRP A 191 -0.05 32.17 -20.48
CA TRP A 191 -1.38 31.59 -20.21
C TRP A 191 -1.70 30.36 -21.08
N SER A 192 -0.79 29.92 -21.97
CA SER A 192 -1.09 28.90 -22.98
C SER A 192 -1.50 27.55 -22.37
N PHE A 193 -0.81 27.14 -21.30
CA PHE A 193 -1.11 25.92 -20.56
C PHE A 193 -2.49 25.97 -19.87
N PHE A 194 -2.86 27.13 -19.33
CA PHE A 194 -4.20 27.36 -18.78
C PHE A 194 -5.28 27.21 -19.86
N CYS A 195 -5.13 27.84 -21.02
CA CYS A 195 -6.08 27.74 -22.13
C CYS A 195 -6.28 26.28 -22.60
N LYS A 196 -5.20 25.50 -22.67
CA LYS A 196 -5.26 24.07 -23.01
C LYS A 196 -6.04 23.28 -21.95
N SER A 197 -5.75 23.52 -20.68
CA SER A 197 -6.42 22.85 -19.55
C SER A 197 -7.92 23.20 -19.50
N LEU A 198 -8.25 24.48 -19.67
CA LEU A 198 -9.62 24.99 -19.68
C LEU A 198 -10.44 24.40 -20.83
N SER A 199 -9.92 24.43 -22.06
CA SER A 199 -10.61 23.88 -23.24
C SER A 199 -10.86 22.38 -23.11
N GLN A 200 -9.89 21.62 -22.58
CA GLN A 200 -10.04 20.19 -22.30
C GLN A 200 -11.15 19.94 -21.26
N LYS A 201 -11.19 20.72 -20.18
CA LYS A 201 -12.19 20.58 -19.12
C LYS A 201 -13.60 20.93 -19.62
N ILE A 202 -13.76 22.02 -20.37
CA ILE A 202 -15.04 22.41 -20.98
C ILE A 202 -15.53 21.35 -21.98
N ARG A 203 -14.63 20.77 -22.80
CA ARG A 203 -14.97 19.64 -23.68
C ARG A 203 -15.50 18.44 -22.90
N HIS A 204 -14.89 18.13 -21.75
CA HIS A 204 -15.36 17.04 -20.89
C HIS A 204 -16.74 17.34 -20.29
N ILE A 205 -17.01 18.58 -19.85
CA ILE A 205 -18.33 19.00 -19.39
C ILE A 205 -19.38 18.84 -20.49
N LYS A 206 -19.10 19.34 -21.71
CA LYS A 206 -19.95 19.18 -22.91
C LYS A 206 -20.28 17.71 -23.19
N TRP A 207 -19.26 16.86 -23.18
CA TRP A 207 -19.42 15.42 -23.40
C TRP A 207 -20.31 14.76 -22.33
N LYS A 208 -20.12 15.13 -21.05
CA LYS A 208 -20.92 14.62 -19.93
C LYS A 208 -22.38 15.06 -20.03
N VAL A 209 -22.64 16.32 -20.38
CA VAL A 209 -24.00 16.86 -20.60
C VAL A 209 -24.66 16.19 -21.81
N LYS A 210 -23.93 16.03 -22.93
CA LYS A 210 -24.42 15.30 -24.11
C LYS A 210 -24.79 13.85 -23.78
N ARG A 211 -23.95 13.13 -23.04
CA ARG A 211 -24.25 11.76 -22.58
C ARG A 211 -25.48 11.69 -21.67
N LYS A 212 -25.65 12.66 -20.76
CA LYS A 212 -26.84 12.80 -19.93
C LYS A 212 -28.10 12.97 -20.79
N ARG A 213 -28.07 13.87 -21.78
CA ARG A 213 -29.20 14.14 -22.68
C ARG A 213 -29.57 12.95 -23.56
N LEU A 214 -28.59 12.19 -24.04
CA LEU A 214 -28.83 11.03 -24.88
C LEU A 214 -29.32 9.79 -24.10
N GLY A 215 -29.46 9.86 -22.77
CA GLY A 215 -29.81 8.69 -21.96
C GLY A 215 -28.74 7.58 -21.96
N VAL A 216 -27.58 7.83 -22.56
CA VAL A 216 -26.44 6.88 -22.65
C VAL A 216 -25.62 6.86 -21.35
N ILE A 217 -26.12 7.46 -20.27
CA ILE A 217 -25.72 6.97 -18.96
C ILE A 217 -26.31 5.57 -18.88
N SER A 218 -25.47 4.58 -19.21
CA SER A 218 -25.71 3.19 -18.91
C SER A 218 -26.38 3.14 -17.54
N ARG A 219 -27.69 2.86 -17.53
CA ARG A 219 -28.35 2.20 -16.42
C ARG A 219 -27.64 0.84 -16.29
N ARG A 220 -26.39 0.84 -15.83
CA ARG A 220 -25.99 -0.17 -14.87
C ARG A 220 -26.87 0.15 -13.69
N THR A 221 -28.07 -0.41 -13.71
CA THR A 221 -28.83 -0.72 -12.52
C THR A 221 -27.79 -1.19 -11.53
N ARG A 222 -27.54 -0.36 -10.52
CA ARG A 222 -26.98 -0.84 -9.27
C ARG A 222 -27.97 -1.92 -8.84
N LYS A 223 -27.73 -3.18 -9.23
CA LYS A 223 -28.20 -4.30 -8.43
C LYS A 223 -27.71 -3.96 -7.03
N SER A 224 -28.65 -3.71 -6.14
CA SER A 224 -28.43 -3.63 -4.71
C SER A 224 -27.83 -4.96 -4.29
N LYS A 225 -26.51 -5.09 -4.42
CA LYS A 225 -25.76 -6.13 -3.77
C LYS A 225 -25.51 -5.59 -2.37
N GLU A 226 -26.51 -5.79 -1.51
CA GLU A 226 -26.29 -5.83 -0.07
C GLU A 226 -25.06 -6.70 0.21
N GLY A 227 -24.16 -6.17 1.01
CA GLY A 227 -23.00 -6.90 1.50
C GLY A 227 -21.81 -6.95 0.56
N THR A 228 -21.10 -5.84 0.35
CA THR A 228 -19.63 -5.84 0.49
C THR A 228 -19.13 -4.42 0.76
N ALA A 229 -18.63 -4.21 1.96
CA ALA A 229 -18.02 -2.98 2.42
C ALA A 229 -16.76 -2.60 1.60
N ASN A 230 -16.47 -1.30 1.60
CA ASN A 230 -15.13 -0.72 1.46
C ASN A 230 -14.41 -0.73 0.10
N ASN A 231 -15.13 -0.53 -1.00
CA ASN A 231 -14.53 0.01 -2.22
C ASN A 231 -15.07 1.40 -2.55
N LEU A 232 -14.95 2.33 -1.59
CA LEU A 232 -14.84 3.75 -1.97
C LEU A 232 -13.57 3.82 -2.81
N LYS A 233 -13.72 3.94 -4.12
CA LYS A 233 -12.66 4.44 -5.00
C LYS A 233 -12.31 5.83 -4.49
N ARG A 234 -11.41 5.91 -3.50
CA ARG A 234 -10.75 7.15 -3.10
C ARG A 234 -10.31 7.76 -4.42
N LYS A 235 -10.78 8.97 -4.71
CA LYS A 235 -10.30 9.71 -5.88
C LYS A 235 -8.80 9.83 -5.67
N ILE A 236 -8.03 8.94 -6.28
CA ILE A 236 -6.57 8.96 -6.27
C ILE A 236 -6.21 10.37 -6.69
N ASP A 237 -5.66 11.13 -5.75
CA ASP A 237 -5.24 12.49 -6.01
C ASP A 237 -4.04 12.37 -6.95
N ARG A 238 -4.30 12.48 -8.26
CA ARG A 238 -3.31 12.37 -9.33
C ARG A 238 -2.29 13.53 -9.33
N ARG A 239 -2.12 14.23 -8.19
CA ARG A 239 -1.38 15.50 -8.09
C ARG A 239 -0.45 15.55 -6.89
N TYR A 240 0.01 14.42 -6.37
CA TYR A 240 1.19 14.48 -5.50
C TYR A 240 2.38 14.93 -6.35
N THR A 241 2.66 16.24 -6.33
CA THR A 241 3.91 16.79 -6.83
C THR A 241 4.83 16.86 -5.61
N PRO A 242 5.90 16.04 -5.55
CA PRO A 242 6.75 16.03 -4.38
C PRO A 242 7.38 17.41 -4.17
N SER A 243 7.36 17.90 -2.93
CA SER A 243 7.95 19.20 -2.59
C SER A 243 9.45 19.22 -2.92
N LYS A 244 10.03 20.41 -3.10
CA LYS A 244 11.48 20.57 -3.30
C LYS A 244 12.28 19.92 -2.16
N GLN A 245 11.78 20.03 -0.93
CA GLN A 245 12.36 19.40 0.25
C GLN A 245 12.31 17.86 0.17
N TYR A 246 11.16 17.28 -0.20
CA TYR A 246 11.05 15.82 -0.36
C TYR A 246 12.06 15.29 -1.39
N LYS A 247 12.20 15.95 -2.54
CA LYS A 247 13.19 15.58 -3.56
C LYS A 247 14.63 15.70 -3.07
N ALA A 248 14.93 16.72 -2.26
CA ALA A 248 16.25 16.89 -1.67
C ALA A 248 16.59 15.77 -0.67
N LEU A 249 15.63 15.39 0.19
CA LEU A 249 15.80 14.28 1.14
C LEU A 249 16.03 12.94 0.44
N LEU A 250 15.30 12.67 -0.66
CA LEU A 250 15.51 11.46 -1.46
C LEU A 250 16.87 11.42 -2.14
N LYS A 251 17.33 12.56 -2.65
CA LYS A 251 18.66 12.68 -3.24
C LYS A 251 19.74 12.41 -2.18
N GLU A 252 19.61 13.04 -1.00
CA GLU A 252 20.50 12.81 0.15
C GLU A 252 20.52 11.34 0.56
N LEU A 253 19.34 10.69 0.62
CA LEU A 253 19.20 9.27 0.93
C LEU A 253 19.95 8.40 -0.09
N SER A 254 19.69 8.60 -1.38
CA SER A 254 20.26 7.81 -2.47
C SER A 254 21.78 7.95 -2.53
N GLU A 255 22.29 9.19 -2.54
CA GLU A 255 23.73 9.47 -2.58
C GLU A 255 24.44 8.98 -1.31
N GLY A 256 23.81 9.20 -0.15
CA GLY A 256 24.33 8.78 1.15
C GLY A 256 24.40 7.26 1.29
N TRP A 257 23.39 6.55 0.81
CA TRP A 257 23.33 5.08 0.83
C TRP A 257 24.39 4.47 -0.09
N THR A 258 24.45 4.91 -1.35
CA THR A 258 25.44 4.40 -2.32
C THR A 258 26.88 4.62 -1.87
N ASN A 259 27.17 5.79 -1.28
CA ASN A 259 28.52 6.11 -0.80
C ASN A 259 28.80 5.62 0.62
N LYS A 260 27.81 5.03 1.31
CA LYS A 260 27.88 4.64 2.73
C LYS A 260 28.30 5.79 3.67
N THR A 261 27.92 7.02 3.35
CA THR A 261 28.30 8.23 4.10
C THR A 261 27.22 8.71 5.06
N ILE A 262 25.99 8.24 4.90
CA ILE A 262 24.85 8.65 5.72
C ILE A 262 24.77 7.84 7.01
N SER A 263 24.62 8.53 8.14
CA SER A 263 24.42 7.86 9.43
C SER A 263 23.05 7.18 9.53
N GLU A 264 22.97 6.09 10.28
CA GLU A 264 21.72 5.36 10.50
C GLU A 264 20.62 6.24 11.10
N LYS A 265 20.95 7.07 12.09
CA LYS A 265 19.99 8.02 12.68
C LYS A 265 19.39 8.96 11.64
N ARG A 266 20.22 9.45 10.71
CA ARG A 266 19.76 10.32 9.62
C ARG A 266 18.91 9.56 8.59
N LEU A 267 19.25 8.30 8.29
CA LEU A 267 18.41 7.44 7.44
C LEU A 267 16.99 7.33 8.00
N ILE A 268 16.87 6.98 9.27
CA ILE A 268 15.56 6.84 9.95
C ILE A 268 14.78 8.16 9.92
N ASP A 269 15.44 9.28 10.23
CA ASP A 269 14.83 10.62 10.17
C ASP A 269 14.30 10.95 8.77
N ILE A 270 15.06 10.66 7.70
CA ILE A 270 14.58 10.83 6.32
C ILE A 270 13.37 9.93 6.05
N LEU A 271 13.39 8.66 6.46
CA LEU A 271 12.28 7.73 6.25
C LEU A 271 10.99 8.22 6.92
N GLN A 272 11.09 8.78 8.13
CA GLN A 272 9.97 9.37 8.85
C GLN A 272 9.44 10.64 8.16
N GLN A 273 10.32 11.58 7.82
CA GLN A 273 9.94 12.83 7.14
C GLN A 273 9.30 12.59 5.77
N THR A 274 9.70 11.52 5.08
CA THR A 274 9.18 11.16 3.76
C THR A 274 7.97 10.22 3.80
N SER A 275 7.60 9.70 4.98
CA SER A 275 6.56 8.66 5.14
C SER A 275 5.23 9.03 4.50
N LYS A 276 4.70 10.24 4.74
CA LYS A 276 3.44 10.70 4.14
C LYS A 276 3.49 10.73 2.60
N GLY A 277 4.62 11.19 2.04
CA GLY A 277 4.85 11.23 0.61
C GLY A 277 4.90 9.83 0.00
N ARG A 278 5.66 8.94 0.63
CA ARG A 278 5.77 7.51 0.27
C ARG A 278 4.42 6.80 0.30
N ARG A 279 3.60 6.99 1.33
CA ARG A 279 2.25 6.40 1.42
C ARG A 279 1.32 6.91 0.32
N THR A 280 1.34 8.23 0.05
CA THR A 280 0.55 8.82 -1.04
C THR A 280 0.97 8.25 -2.40
N TRP A 281 2.28 8.07 -2.60
CA TRP A 281 2.83 7.45 -3.80
C TRP A 281 2.37 5.99 -3.91
N LEU A 282 2.46 5.17 -2.85
CA LEU A 282 2.03 3.77 -2.83
C LEU A 282 0.53 3.60 -3.11
N ASP A 283 -0.31 4.47 -2.54
CA ASP A 283 -1.76 4.47 -2.77
C ASP A 283 -2.11 4.75 -4.25
N SER A 284 -1.28 5.54 -4.94
CA SER A 284 -1.48 5.89 -6.35
C SER A 284 -0.92 4.86 -7.34
N HIS A 285 0.04 4.03 -6.92
CA HIS A 285 0.67 3.01 -7.74
C HIS A 285 0.02 1.65 -7.49
N THR A 286 -0.43 0.94 -8.53
CA THR A 286 -1.09 -0.37 -8.37
C THR A 286 -0.20 -1.56 -8.75
N TYR A 287 0.96 -1.32 -9.37
CA TYR A 287 1.86 -2.35 -9.90
C TYR A 287 3.30 -2.06 -9.49
N ARG A 288 4.11 -3.12 -9.41
CA ARG A 288 5.54 -3.07 -9.09
C ARG A 288 5.93 -2.20 -7.87
N ARG A 289 5.15 -2.31 -6.79
CA ARG A 289 5.29 -1.44 -5.62
C ARG A 289 6.64 -1.64 -4.91
N VAL A 290 7.12 -2.87 -4.82
CA VAL A 290 8.34 -3.18 -4.06
C VAL A 290 9.56 -2.73 -4.83
N PHE A 291 9.66 -3.15 -6.09
CA PHE A 291 10.79 -2.78 -6.96
C PHE A 291 10.95 -1.28 -7.08
N SER A 292 9.89 -0.60 -7.52
CA SER A 292 9.97 0.84 -7.84
C SER A 292 10.20 1.67 -6.58
N LEU A 293 9.73 1.21 -5.40
CA LEU A 293 9.99 1.89 -4.15
C LEU A 293 11.42 1.66 -3.67
N ILE A 294 11.99 0.47 -3.83
CA ILE A 294 13.39 0.20 -3.50
C ILE A 294 14.34 0.97 -4.43
N GLU A 295 13.98 1.19 -5.69
CA GLU A 295 14.74 2.10 -6.56
C GLU A 295 14.78 3.55 -6.03
N GLU A 296 13.69 4.04 -5.45
CA GLU A 296 13.61 5.39 -4.86
C GLU A 296 14.20 5.44 -3.43
N TYR A 297 14.10 4.33 -2.69
CA TYR A 297 14.55 4.15 -1.31
C TYR A 297 15.43 2.88 -1.19
N PRO A 298 16.71 2.95 -1.61
CA PRO A 298 17.56 1.76 -1.70
C PRO A 298 17.84 1.10 -0.35
N CYS A 299 17.67 1.82 0.76
CA CYS A 299 17.77 1.25 2.11
C CYS A 299 16.71 0.18 2.40
N PHE A 300 15.58 0.15 1.70
CA PHE A 300 14.57 -0.91 1.88
C PHE A 300 14.96 -2.26 1.27
N ALA A 301 16.12 -2.36 0.60
CA ALA A 301 16.73 -3.65 0.28
C ALA A 301 17.24 -4.38 1.54
N ASP A 302 17.31 -3.69 2.68
CA ASP A 302 17.68 -4.22 3.98
C ASP A 302 16.45 -4.23 4.91
N GLY A 303 16.15 -5.40 5.45
CA GLY A 303 14.99 -5.71 6.27
C GLY A 303 14.93 -4.90 7.56
N LYS A 304 16.08 -4.44 8.07
CA LYS A 304 16.15 -3.56 9.24
C LYS A 304 15.38 -2.26 9.03
N TYR A 305 15.53 -1.63 7.87
CA TYR A 305 14.84 -0.37 7.57
C TYR A 305 13.36 -0.60 7.22
N VAL A 306 13.02 -1.78 6.69
CA VAL A 306 11.62 -2.20 6.50
C VAL A 306 10.92 -2.35 7.85
N VAL A 307 11.56 -2.97 8.84
CA VAL A 307 11.02 -3.08 10.21
C VAL A 307 10.94 -1.71 10.87
N SER A 308 11.95 -0.85 10.73
CA SER A 308 11.91 0.51 11.29
C SER A 308 10.74 1.33 10.76
N ASP A 309 10.47 1.30 9.44
CA ASP A 309 9.30 2.00 8.88
C ASP A 309 7.98 1.36 9.33
N PHE A 310 7.94 0.03 9.43
CA PHE A 310 6.77 -0.70 9.94
C PHE A 310 6.43 -0.32 11.40
N LEU A 311 7.42 -0.27 12.29
CA LEU A 311 7.23 0.16 13.67
C LEU A 311 6.74 1.61 13.75
N TYR A 312 7.31 2.49 12.93
CA TYR A 312 6.84 3.87 12.81
C TYR A 312 5.37 3.96 12.35
N LEU A 313 4.96 3.14 11.36
CA LEU A 313 3.58 3.10 10.87
C LEU A 313 2.57 2.63 11.92
N LEU A 314 3.00 1.73 12.83
CA LEU A 314 2.17 1.22 13.93
C LEU A 314 2.31 2.02 15.22
N ASN A 315 3.20 3.02 15.26
CA ASN A 315 3.55 3.77 16.45
C ASN A 315 4.03 2.85 17.61
N LEU A 316 4.95 1.95 17.28
CA LEU A 316 5.61 1.02 18.19
C LEU A 316 7.11 1.34 18.27
N GLU A 317 7.75 0.97 19.38
CA GLU A 317 9.18 1.24 19.62
C GLU A 317 10.07 0.08 19.15
N ASP A 318 9.67 -1.17 19.38
CA ASP A 318 10.43 -2.38 19.06
C ASP A 318 9.53 -3.57 18.66
N THR A 319 10.15 -4.73 18.40
CA THR A 319 9.49 -5.98 18.01
C THR A 319 9.41 -7.01 19.14
N SER A 320 9.80 -6.67 20.38
CA SER A 320 9.91 -7.64 21.47
C SER A 320 8.56 -8.26 21.84
N GLU A 321 7.49 -7.45 21.90
CA GLU A 321 6.14 -7.94 22.15
C GLU A 321 5.64 -8.86 21.00
N MET A 322 5.98 -8.53 19.76
CA MET A 322 5.64 -9.37 18.60
C MET A 322 6.34 -10.72 18.66
N MET A 323 7.62 -10.75 19.02
CA MET A 323 8.38 -11.98 19.19
C MET A 323 7.76 -12.89 20.26
N GLN A 324 7.42 -12.33 21.42
CA GLN A 324 6.76 -13.09 22.50
C GLN A 324 5.41 -13.67 22.05
N ARG A 325 4.58 -12.86 21.39
CA ARG A 325 3.29 -13.30 20.85
C ARG A 325 3.45 -14.39 19.79
N LEU A 326 4.49 -14.31 18.97
CA LEU A 326 4.80 -15.32 17.96
C LEU A 326 5.22 -16.64 18.59
N ASP A 327 6.05 -16.62 19.62
CA ASP A 327 6.42 -17.84 20.37
C ASP A 327 5.19 -18.46 21.04
N THR A 328 4.34 -17.64 21.67
CA THR A 328 3.06 -18.10 22.25
C THR A 328 2.17 -18.75 21.19
N LEU A 329 2.07 -18.16 19.99
CA LEU A 329 1.33 -18.72 18.87
C LEU A 329 1.92 -20.07 18.41
N PHE A 330 3.24 -20.19 18.32
CA PHE A 330 3.88 -21.45 17.96
C PHE A 330 3.64 -22.54 19.01
N THR A 331 3.73 -22.21 20.30
CA THR A 331 3.42 -23.16 21.40
C THR A 331 1.97 -23.65 21.31
N ALA A 332 1.02 -22.73 21.23
CA ALA A 332 -0.40 -23.08 21.17
C ALA A 332 -0.76 -23.91 19.93
N ALA A 333 -0.17 -23.57 18.76
CA ALA A 333 -0.37 -24.34 17.54
C ALA A 333 0.37 -25.69 17.55
N GLY A 334 1.54 -25.77 18.18
CA GLY A 334 2.32 -27.00 18.35
C GLY A 334 1.62 -28.02 19.25
N ALA A 335 0.91 -27.55 20.29
CA ALA A 335 0.07 -28.39 21.15
C ALA A 335 -1.13 -29.00 20.41
N MET A 336 -1.56 -28.40 19.29
CA MET A 336 -2.67 -28.89 18.45
C MET A 336 -2.24 -29.95 17.42
N MET A 337 -0.93 -30.18 17.26
CA MET A 337 -0.41 -31.19 16.33
C MET A 337 -0.55 -32.59 16.92
N ASP A 338 -0.49 -33.61 16.05
CA ASP A 338 -0.52 -35.02 16.44
C ASP A 338 0.74 -35.73 15.90
N PRO A 339 1.73 -36.06 16.76
CA PRO A 339 1.76 -35.81 18.20
C PRO A 339 2.01 -34.33 18.56
N PRO A 340 1.64 -33.88 19.78
CA PRO A 340 1.95 -32.54 20.27
C PRO A 340 3.46 -32.27 20.31
N VAL A 341 3.84 -31.03 20.02
CA VAL A 341 5.26 -30.61 20.01
C VAL A 341 5.61 -29.94 21.35
N GLU A 342 6.42 -30.61 22.17
CA GLU A 342 6.84 -30.10 23.49
C GLU A 342 8.03 -29.13 23.42
N ASN A 343 9.08 -29.49 22.67
CA ASN A 343 10.26 -28.65 22.48
C ASN A 343 10.18 -27.97 21.12
N ILE A 344 10.30 -26.64 21.07
CA ILE A 344 10.10 -25.87 19.84
C ILE A 344 11.47 -25.43 19.28
N SER A 345 12.17 -26.34 18.60
CA SER A 345 13.35 -26.01 17.79
C SER A 345 12.96 -25.30 16.48
N PHE A 346 13.96 -24.77 15.75
CA PHE A 346 13.75 -24.15 14.44
C PHE A 346 12.96 -25.06 13.47
N LEU A 347 13.36 -26.34 13.32
CA LEU A 347 12.66 -27.26 12.43
C LEU A 347 11.21 -27.48 12.86
N GLN A 348 10.95 -27.56 14.17
CA GLN A 348 9.60 -27.67 14.70
C GLN A 348 8.79 -26.39 14.44
N LYS A 349 9.37 -25.18 14.58
CA LYS A 349 8.70 -23.93 14.18
C LYS A 349 8.30 -23.95 12.69
N VAL A 350 9.18 -24.44 11.80
CA VAL A 350 8.86 -24.59 10.37
C VAL A 350 7.73 -25.60 10.13
N GLN A 351 7.72 -26.73 10.85
CA GLN A 351 6.65 -27.73 10.78
C GLN A 351 5.31 -27.19 11.29
N ILE A 352 5.32 -26.51 12.44
CA ILE A 352 4.13 -25.86 13.02
C ILE A 352 3.58 -24.81 12.05
N LEU A 353 4.44 -24.02 11.42
CA LEU A 353 4.01 -23.03 10.42
C LEU A 353 3.30 -23.69 9.23
N ARG A 354 3.86 -24.77 8.69
CA ARG A 354 3.22 -25.54 7.61
C ARG A 354 1.90 -26.15 8.04
N PHE A 355 1.84 -26.69 9.25
CA PHE A 355 0.60 -27.19 9.84
C PHE A 355 -0.46 -26.09 9.90
N MET A 356 -0.14 -24.91 10.44
CA MET A 356 -1.06 -23.77 10.47
C MET A 356 -1.57 -23.41 9.08
N GLU A 357 -0.68 -23.29 8.08
CA GLU A 357 -1.04 -23.03 6.68
C GLU A 357 -2.04 -24.05 6.14
N ASP A 358 -1.76 -25.34 6.32
CA ASP A 358 -2.60 -26.42 5.83
C ASP A 358 -3.96 -26.47 6.51
N GLN A 359 -4.05 -26.09 7.79
CA GLN A 359 -5.30 -26.03 8.54
C GLN A 359 -6.20 -24.89 8.07
N ILE A 360 -5.65 -23.71 7.77
CA ILE A 360 -6.47 -22.51 7.50
C ILE A 360 -6.65 -22.18 6.03
N ALA A 361 -5.84 -22.78 5.14
CA ALA A 361 -5.91 -22.53 3.70
C ALA A 361 -7.32 -22.74 3.13
N PHE A 362 -7.67 -21.88 2.16
CA PHE A 362 -8.92 -22.05 1.40
C PHE A 362 -8.97 -23.44 0.75
N SER A 363 -10.14 -24.07 0.78
CA SER A 363 -10.38 -25.37 0.16
C SER A 363 -9.95 -25.37 -1.31
N LYS A 364 -9.02 -26.27 -1.65
CA LYS A 364 -8.47 -26.41 -2.99
C LYS A 364 -9.56 -26.86 -3.98
N GLY A 365 -9.53 -26.31 -5.19
CA GLY A 365 -10.01 -27.08 -6.35
C GLY A 365 -9.02 -28.22 -6.63
N ARG A 366 -9.45 -29.32 -7.28
CA ARG A 366 -8.69 -30.57 -7.45
C ARG A 366 -7.21 -30.46 -7.88
N ASN A 367 -6.75 -29.34 -8.46
CA ASN A 367 -5.43 -29.22 -9.09
C ASN A 367 -4.54 -28.07 -8.57
N SER A 368 -4.83 -27.41 -7.45
CA SER A 368 -3.94 -26.35 -6.94
C SER A 368 -3.01 -26.86 -5.85
N SER A 369 -1.71 -26.98 -6.13
CA SER A 369 -0.71 -27.07 -5.06
C SER A 369 -0.76 -25.78 -4.22
N ILE A 370 -0.85 -25.91 -2.89
CA ILE A 370 -0.70 -24.74 -2.01
C ILE A 370 0.74 -24.29 -2.16
N LYS A 371 0.93 -23.01 -2.47
CA LYS A 371 2.22 -22.35 -2.31
C LYS A 371 2.28 -21.84 -0.89
N SER A 372 3.19 -22.37 -0.09
CA SER A 372 3.51 -21.85 1.23
C SER A 372 4.05 -20.42 1.10
N VAL A 373 3.81 -19.57 2.10
CA VAL A 373 4.42 -18.25 2.18
C VAL A 373 5.92 -18.34 2.48
N VAL A 374 6.35 -19.48 3.05
CA VAL A 374 7.75 -19.78 3.38
C VAL A 374 8.31 -20.89 2.49
N VAL A 375 9.40 -20.58 1.80
CA VAL A 375 10.17 -21.52 0.99
C VAL A 375 11.40 -21.94 1.78
N HIS A 376 11.38 -23.15 2.32
CA HIS A 376 12.49 -23.70 3.11
C HIS A 376 13.41 -24.56 2.24
N LYS A 377 14.70 -24.22 2.22
CA LYS A 377 15.77 -24.97 1.54
C LYS A 377 16.80 -25.43 2.56
N ILE A 378 17.26 -26.67 2.44
CA ILE A 378 18.16 -27.32 3.39
C ILE A 378 19.48 -27.62 2.70
N ASN A 379 20.61 -27.42 3.38
CA ASN A 379 21.96 -27.76 2.94
C ASN A 379 22.37 -27.10 1.62
N ILE A 380 21.97 -25.85 1.42
CA ILE A 380 22.41 -25.04 0.28
C ILE A 380 23.66 -24.25 0.69
N PRO A 381 24.78 -24.35 -0.04
CA PRO A 381 25.97 -23.54 0.21
C PRO A 381 25.67 -22.04 0.12
N GLU A 382 26.25 -21.21 1.00
CA GLU A 382 25.94 -19.77 1.08
C GLU A 382 26.07 -19.04 -0.27
N ARG A 383 27.14 -19.35 -1.03
CA ARG A 383 27.40 -18.78 -2.36
C ARG A 383 26.31 -19.07 -3.41
N GLU A 384 25.49 -20.10 -3.18
CA GLU A 384 24.41 -20.54 -4.08
C GLU A 384 23.03 -20.08 -3.59
N MET A 385 22.90 -19.64 -2.34
CA MET A 385 21.60 -19.27 -1.74
C MET A 385 20.87 -18.19 -2.56
N LEU A 386 21.56 -17.11 -2.95
CA LEU A 386 20.95 -16.04 -3.74
C LEU A 386 20.48 -16.51 -5.12
N GLN A 387 21.20 -17.46 -5.75
CA GLN A 387 20.80 -18.03 -7.05
C GLN A 387 19.53 -18.88 -6.94
N GLN A 388 19.25 -19.38 -5.74
CA GLN A 388 18.09 -20.18 -5.40
C GLN A 388 16.86 -19.33 -5.06
N VAL A 389 17.00 -18.02 -4.87
CA VAL A 389 15.90 -17.10 -4.59
C VAL A 389 15.30 -16.62 -5.91
N GLN A 390 14.08 -17.08 -6.21
CA GLN A 390 13.38 -16.68 -7.44
C GLN A 390 12.43 -15.53 -7.14
N SER A 391 12.64 -14.40 -7.80
CA SER A 391 11.75 -13.23 -7.74
C SER A 391 11.21 -12.92 -9.13
N ASN A 392 9.90 -13.09 -9.32
CA ASN A 392 9.24 -12.81 -10.59
C ASN A 392 8.64 -11.40 -10.56
N GLU A 393 8.36 -10.85 -11.73
CA GLU A 393 7.70 -9.56 -11.81
C GLU A 393 6.27 -9.62 -11.25
N ASN A 394 5.90 -8.63 -10.43
CA ASN A 394 4.63 -8.59 -9.71
C ASN A 394 4.36 -9.82 -8.81
N SER A 395 5.36 -10.64 -8.49
CA SER A 395 5.17 -11.68 -7.49
C SER A 395 5.08 -11.07 -6.11
N SER A 396 4.18 -11.60 -5.30
CA SER A 396 4.05 -11.16 -3.92
C SER A 396 5.26 -11.60 -3.08
N PRO A 397 5.64 -10.83 -2.04
CA PRO A 397 6.73 -11.19 -1.14
C PRO A 397 6.54 -12.57 -0.52
N LEU A 398 7.56 -13.41 -0.66
CA LEU A 398 7.69 -14.72 -0.03
C LEU A 398 8.96 -14.74 0.80
N LEU A 399 8.95 -15.49 1.90
CA LEU A 399 10.12 -15.69 2.75
C LEU A 399 10.88 -16.93 2.30
N PHE A 400 12.14 -16.78 1.92
CA PHE A 400 13.06 -17.88 1.62
C PHE A 400 13.97 -18.09 2.83
N ILE A 401 13.92 -19.27 3.43
CA ILE A 401 14.79 -19.64 4.55
C ILE A 401 15.73 -20.77 4.14
N PHE A 402 16.99 -20.63 4.55
CA PHE A 402 18.07 -21.57 4.27
C PHE A 402 18.61 -22.10 5.59
N SER A 403 18.62 -23.42 5.76
CA SER A 403 19.10 -24.09 6.98
C SER A 403 20.16 -25.14 6.67
N ASP A 404 20.98 -25.49 7.66
CA ASP A 404 21.85 -26.67 7.65
C ASP A 404 21.15 -27.97 8.09
N GLY A 405 19.83 -27.89 8.31
CA GLY A 405 19.02 -29.00 8.80
C GLY A 405 18.82 -28.99 10.32
N VAL A 406 19.47 -28.10 11.05
CA VAL A 406 19.25 -27.90 12.49
C VAL A 406 18.83 -26.46 12.78
N GLU A 407 19.58 -25.50 12.24
CA GLU A 407 19.40 -24.07 12.51
C GLU A 407 19.20 -23.25 11.22
N LEU A 408 18.63 -22.06 11.39
CA LEU A 408 18.49 -21.09 10.30
C LEU A 408 19.85 -20.42 10.04
N GLN A 409 20.36 -20.59 8.82
CA GLN A 409 21.61 -19.98 8.39
C GLN A 409 21.38 -18.60 7.77
N LYS A 410 20.32 -18.46 6.96
CA LYS A 410 20.01 -17.20 6.28
C LYS A 410 18.56 -17.11 5.84
N ALA A 411 18.01 -15.90 5.85
CA ALA A 411 16.68 -15.63 5.33
C ALA A 411 16.67 -14.44 4.34
N PHE A 412 15.80 -14.53 3.34
CA PHE A 412 15.58 -13.48 2.34
C PHE A 412 14.10 -13.34 2.06
N ILE A 413 13.64 -12.12 1.80
CA ILE A 413 12.29 -11.90 1.28
C ILE A 413 12.39 -11.56 -0.19
N ALA A 414 11.68 -12.28 -1.03
CA ALA A 414 11.72 -12.06 -2.47
C ALA A 414 10.32 -11.89 -3.04
N GLY A 415 10.17 -10.84 -3.84
CA GLY A 415 8.94 -10.50 -4.53
C GLY A 415 9.21 -9.38 -5.53
N ASP A 416 8.44 -9.37 -6.61
CA ASP A 416 8.44 -8.27 -7.58
C ASP A 416 9.85 -7.91 -8.08
N LYS A 417 10.60 -8.90 -8.60
CA LYS A 417 11.99 -8.76 -9.07
C LYS A 417 13.00 -8.24 -8.04
N THR A 418 12.63 -8.16 -6.78
CA THR A 418 13.47 -7.62 -5.71
C THR A 418 13.74 -8.68 -4.65
N ILE A 419 14.86 -8.51 -3.96
CA ILE A 419 15.27 -9.31 -2.80
C ILE A 419 15.57 -8.32 -1.67
N ILE A 420 14.97 -8.58 -0.51
CA ILE A 420 15.23 -7.86 0.73
C ILE A 420 16.04 -8.81 1.63
N HIS A 421 17.21 -8.34 2.04
CA HIS A 421 18.11 -9.04 2.95
C HIS A 421 17.59 -8.90 4.38
N THR A 422 17.38 -10.01 5.08
CA THR A 422 16.86 -9.95 6.45
C THR A 422 17.96 -9.85 7.50
N ASP A 423 19.16 -10.33 7.17
CA ASP A 423 20.34 -10.42 8.03
C ASP A 423 20.07 -11.00 9.43
N THR A 424 19.09 -11.91 9.54
CA THR A 424 18.75 -12.63 10.78
C THR A 424 18.93 -14.14 10.63
N THR A 425 19.26 -14.78 11.76
CA THR A 425 19.30 -16.23 11.96
C THR A 425 18.16 -16.73 12.83
N ASP A 426 17.20 -15.87 13.18
CA ASP A 426 15.98 -16.27 13.88
C ASP A 426 14.76 -16.29 12.93
N LEU A 427 13.97 -17.36 13.00
CA LEU A 427 12.79 -17.51 12.14
C LEU A 427 11.69 -16.51 12.50
N GLY A 428 11.55 -16.16 13.78
CA GLY A 428 10.54 -15.22 14.23
C GLY A 428 10.80 -13.81 13.72
N GLU A 429 12.05 -13.35 13.83
CA GLU A 429 12.48 -12.08 13.24
C GLU A 429 12.25 -12.07 11.72
N ALA A 430 12.61 -13.14 11.02
CA ALA A 430 12.39 -13.26 9.58
C ALA A 430 10.90 -13.18 9.19
N LEU A 431 10.01 -13.77 9.99
CA LEU A 431 8.55 -13.69 9.80
C LEU A 431 8.02 -12.27 10.08
N ILE A 432 8.54 -11.58 11.09
CA ILE A 432 8.18 -10.19 11.37
C ILE A 432 8.60 -9.29 10.20
N ILE A 433 9.82 -9.46 9.66
CA ILE A 433 10.28 -8.69 8.49
C ILE A 433 9.38 -8.96 7.27
N LEU A 434 8.89 -10.20 7.10
CA LEU A 434 7.93 -10.55 6.05
C LEU A 434 6.61 -9.78 6.21
N ILE A 435 6.04 -9.73 7.41
CA ILE A 435 4.82 -8.97 7.69
C ILE A 435 5.08 -7.47 7.50
N ALA A 436 6.18 -6.95 8.04
CA ALA A 436 6.61 -5.57 7.91
C ALA A 436 6.73 -5.15 6.43
N THR A 437 7.17 -6.04 5.56
CA THR A 437 7.21 -5.82 4.11
C THR A 437 5.80 -5.55 3.57
N TYR A 438 4.80 -6.36 3.90
CA TYR A 438 3.43 -6.09 3.42
C TYR A 438 2.89 -4.73 3.90
N TYR A 439 3.20 -4.32 5.12
CA TYR A 439 2.77 -3.03 5.67
C TYR A 439 3.49 -1.84 5.02
N THR A 440 4.82 -1.89 4.98
CA THR A 440 5.69 -0.84 4.47
C THR A 440 5.39 -0.54 3.01
N PHE A 441 5.23 -1.59 2.19
CA PHE A 441 4.92 -1.46 0.77
C PHE A 441 3.40 -1.41 0.49
N SER A 442 2.56 -1.31 1.53
CA SER A 442 1.10 -1.24 1.45
C SER A 442 0.49 -2.31 0.54
N MET A 443 0.94 -3.56 0.66
CA MET A 443 0.54 -4.65 -0.22
C MET A 443 -0.65 -5.43 0.36
N ASP A 444 -1.60 -5.79 -0.50
CA ASP A 444 -2.66 -6.71 -0.12
C ASP A 444 -2.13 -8.13 0.02
N TYR A 445 -2.69 -8.91 0.95
CA TYR A 445 -2.35 -10.31 1.10
C TYR A 445 -2.89 -11.16 -0.07
N PRO A 446 -2.04 -11.89 -0.79
CA PRO A 446 -2.45 -12.79 -1.86
C PRO A 446 -3.35 -13.90 -1.34
N LYS A 447 -4.43 -14.18 -2.08
CA LYS A 447 -5.45 -15.17 -1.67
C LYS A 447 -4.85 -16.52 -1.23
N SER A 448 -3.78 -16.98 -1.89
CA SER A 448 -3.12 -18.27 -1.62
C SER A 448 -2.63 -18.44 -0.19
N PHE A 449 -2.14 -17.39 0.45
CA PHE A 449 -1.60 -17.41 1.80
C PHE A 449 -2.12 -16.24 2.67
N SER A 450 -3.21 -15.63 2.23
CA SER A 450 -3.87 -14.53 2.96
C SER A 450 -4.35 -14.93 4.35
N GLN A 451 -4.72 -16.20 4.54
CA GLN A 451 -5.18 -16.71 5.83
C GLN A 451 -4.02 -16.80 6.83
N ILE A 452 -2.84 -17.30 6.43
CA ILE A 452 -1.68 -17.37 7.34
C ILE A 452 -1.12 -15.99 7.65
N LEU A 453 -1.02 -15.11 6.65
CA LEU A 453 -0.62 -13.72 6.90
C LEU A 453 -1.63 -12.99 7.79
N GLY A 454 -2.93 -13.24 7.60
CA GLY A 454 -3.99 -12.70 8.47
C GLY A 454 -3.95 -13.25 9.89
N LEU A 455 -3.59 -14.52 10.08
CA LEU A 455 -3.37 -15.12 11.40
C LEU A 455 -2.22 -14.41 12.11
N LEU A 456 -1.07 -14.26 11.43
CA LEU A 456 0.09 -13.56 11.98
C LEU A 456 -0.23 -12.09 12.27
N GLN A 457 -0.93 -11.39 11.39
CA GLN A 457 -1.41 -10.03 11.66
C GLN A 457 -2.25 -9.96 12.95
N THR A 458 -3.17 -10.90 13.12
CA THR A 458 -4.09 -10.91 14.27
C THR A 458 -3.37 -11.22 15.58
N TYR A 459 -2.54 -12.26 15.60
CA TYR A 459 -1.96 -12.78 16.85
C TYR A 459 -0.57 -12.24 17.16
N VAL A 460 0.22 -11.85 16.14
CA VAL A 460 1.58 -11.32 16.33
C VAL A 460 1.53 -9.80 16.39
N VAL A 461 0.99 -9.16 15.35
CA VAL A 461 0.92 -7.68 15.28
C VAL A 461 -0.15 -7.12 16.23
N GLY A 462 -1.26 -7.84 16.41
CA GLY A 462 -2.38 -7.38 17.24
C GLY A 462 -3.40 -6.52 16.48
N GLU A 463 -3.40 -6.58 15.15
CA GLU A 463 -4.37 -5.89 14.31
C GLU A 463 -5.42 -6.85 13.74
N SER A 464 -6.66 -6.38 13.52
CA SER A 464 -7.71 -7.25 12.97
C SER A 464 -7.48 -7.59 11.50
N TYR A 465 -7.54 -8.88 11.16
CA TYR A 465 -7.60 -9.33 9.78
C TYR A 465 -9.01 -9.14 9.19
N GLU A 466 -9.18 -8.15 8.32
CA GLU A 466 -10.46 -7.70 7.75
C GLU A 466 -10.87 -8.38 6.42
N SER A 467 -9.99 -9.21 5.85
CA SER A 467 -10.32 -9.90 4.59
C SER A 467 -11.23 -11.11 4.83
N ILE A 468 -11.68 -11.72 3.73
CA ILE A 468 -12.54 -12.91 3.76
C ILE A 468 -11.81 -14.04 4.50
N LYS A 469 -12.45 -14.59 5.54
CA LYS A 469 -11.96 -15.72 6.33
C LYS A 469 -12.57 -17.02 5.79
N SER A 470 -11.77 -18.08 5.72
CA SER A 470 -12.28 -19.42 5.40
C SER A 470 -12.99 -20.01 6.63
N ASN A 471 -13.95 -20.92 6.44
CA ASN A 471 -14.58 -21.62 7.58
C ASN A 471 -13.53 -22.37 8.43
N ARG A 472 -12.49 -22.89 7.76
CA ARG A 472 -11.37 -23.59 8.43
C ARG A 472 -10.52 -22.62 9.26
N TYR A 473 -10.27 -21.42 8.76
CA TYR A 473 -9.61 -20.35 9.52
C TYR A 473 -10.39 -20.03 10.80
N THR A 474 -11.71 -19.82 10.70
CA THR A 474 -12.54 -19.51 11.87
C THR A 474 -12.55 -20.65 12.90
N ALA A 475 -12.66 -21.90 12.44
CA ALA A 475 -12.59 -23.07 13.32
C ALA A 475 -11.22 -23.20 14.00
N PHE A 476 -10.13 -23.04 13.24
CA PHE A 476 -8.77 -23.10 13.76
C PHE A 476 -8.49 -22.00 14.79
N VAL A 477 -8.91 -20.76 14.51
CA VAL A 477 -8.83 -19.63 15.44
C VAL A 477 -9.61 -19.88 16.72
N SER A 478 -10.78 -20.52 16.64
CA SER A 478 -11.56 -20.91 17.82
C SER A 478 -10.82 -21.93 18.67
N MET A 479 -10.14 -22.90 18.06
CA MET A 479 -9.33 -23.89 18.78
C MET A 479 -8.09 -23.25 19.42
N LEU A 480 -7.37 -22.40 18.69
CA LEU A 480 -6.24 -21.63 19.21
C LEU A 480 -6.63 -20.80 20.44
N THR A 481 -7.77 -20.13 20.38
CA THR A 481 -8.27 -19.28 21.48
C THR A 481 -8.62 -20.11 22.72
N ALA A 482 -9.15 -21.32 22.54
CA ALA A 482 -9.40 -22.23 23.65
C ALA A 482 -8.08 -22.66 24.33
N ASN A 483 -7.03 -22.93 23.55
CA ASN A 483 -5.72 -23.28 24.11
C ASN A 483 -5.08 -22.11 24.87
N PHE A 484 -5.18 -20.88 24.37
CA PHE A 484 -4.68 -19.72 25.11
C PHE A 484 -5.35 -19.54 26.48
N ALA A 485 -6.62 -19.92 26.62
CA ALA A 485 -7.34 -19.77 27.89
C ALA A 485 -6.92 -20.80 28.95
N LEU A 486 -6.37 -21.94 28.55
CA LEU A 486 -5.93 -22.98 29.48
C LEU A 486 -4.64 -22.55 30.21
N ASP A 487 -3.72 -21.89 29.52
CA ASP A 487 -2.45 -21.43 30.09
C ASP A 487 -2.61 -20.34 31.18
N PHE A 488 -3.73 -19.60 31.18
CA PHE A 488 -3.99 -18.57 32.20
C PHE A 488 -4.57 -19.15 33.50
N ASN A 489 -5.25 -20.29 33.47
CA ASN A 489 -5.92 -20.85 34.65
C ASN A 489 -5.00 -21.72 35.50
N GLU A 490 -3.87 -22.20 34.98
CA GLU A 490 -2.93 -23.02 35.75
C GLU A 490 -2.07 -22.19 36.73
N ASN A 491 -1.96 -20.87 36.54
CA ASN A 491 -1.10 -20.01 37.36
C ASN A 491 -1.80 -19.36 38.59
N GLU A 492 -3.10 -19.59 38.81
CA GLU A 492 -3.85 -18.98 39.94
C GLU A 492 -4.00 -19.90 41.18
N ASN A 493 -3.55 -21.16 41.15
CA ASN A 493 -3.85 -22.13 42.22
C ASN A 493 -2.69 -22.47 43.17
N ASP A 494 -1.52 -21.84 43.05
CA ASP A 494 -0.31 -22.25 43.81
C ASP A 494 0.10 -21.29 44.96
N ASP A 495 -0.71 -20.28 45.31
CA ASP A 495 -0.37 -19.29 46.35
C ASP A 495 -1.15 -19.45 47.68
N ASP A 496 -1.90 -20.54 47.86
CA ASP A 496 -2.58 -20.86 49.14
C ASP A 496 -1.99 -22.16 49.76
N ASP A 497 -0.79 -22.08 50.35
CA ASP A 497 -0.32 -23.01 51.40
C ASP A 497 0.76 -22.40 52.32
#